data_AF-A0A3L7T2X8-F1
#
_entry.id   AF-A0A3L7T2X8-F1
#
_cell.length_a   1.000
_cell.length_b   1.000
_cell.length_c   1.000
_cell.angle_alpha   90.00
_cell.angle_beta   90.00
_cell.angle_gamma   90.00
#
_symmetry.space_group_name_H-M   'P 1'
#
loop_
_entity.id
_entity.type
_entity.pdbx_description
1 polymer ?
#
loop_
_entity_poly.entity_id
_entity_poly.type
_entity_poly.pdbx_seq_one_letter_code
_entity_poly.pdbx_strand_id
1 'polypeptide(L)'
;MTQNPIQTIDKVRVNLGVRSYDILIGQGLLANIPSLFANVARSTSFFVVCDEHVQEDAALVAKGFKNQNINATIAVLPSGENQKCLDSAAKLFDQLVNIHADRKTMVLAMGGGVVGDLAGFVAATFNRGLNLFMVPTTLLSMVDSSVGGKVGINHPKGKNLIGAFHQPVGVAIDIDVLKSLPDREYRSGLAEIVKYGMIMDADFFAFLEANAEGILERKPELLIKIIKRS
;
A
#
# COMPACT_ATOMS: atom_id res chain seq x y z
N MET A 1 11.80 -18.00 -16.83
CA MET A 1 10.60 -17.12 -16.78
C MET A 1 11.12 -15.71 -16.60
N THR A 2 10.95 -14.86 -17.60
CA THR A 2 11.46 -13.49 -17.63
C THR A 2 10.85 -12.69 -16.48
N GLN A 3 11.68 -12.35 -15.48
CA GLN A 3 11.34 -11.25 -14.58
C GLN A 3 11.18 -10.01 -15.48
N ASN A 4 10.00 -9.38 -15.47
CA ASN A 4 9.85 -8.10 -16.15
C ASN A 4 10.88 -7.15 -15.54
N PRO A 5 11.82 -6.61 -16.34
CA PRO A 5 12.85 -5.73 -15.81
C PRO A 5 12.18 -4.49 -15.22
N ILE A 6 12.62 -4.08 -14.04
CA ILE A 6 12.11 -2.86 -13.42
C ILE A 6 12.51 -1.68 -14.31
N GLN A 7 11.52 -0.98 -14.85
CA GLN A 7 11.76 0.03 -15.89
C GLN A 7 12.17 1.38 -15.31
N THR A 8 11.69 1.74 -14.12
CA THR A 8 12.04 2.99 -13.42
C THR A 8 11.79 2.80 -11.92
N ILE A 9 12.75 3.24 -11.07
CA ILE A 9 12.56 3.29 -9.61
C ILE A 9 12.95 4.68 -9.13
N ASP A 10 11.96 5.40 -8.64
CA ASP A 10 12.15 6.57 -7.81
C ASP A 10 12.02 6.20 -6.33
N LYS A 11 12.65 6.98 -5.46
CA LYS A 11 12.70 6.73 -4.02
C LYS A 11 12.40 7.99 -3.23
N VAL A 12 11.51 7.87 -2.25
CA VAL A 12 11.25 8.88 -1.22
C VAL A 12 11.60 8.30 0.14
N ARG A 13 12.43 9.01 0.91
CA ARG A 13 12.75 8.64 2.30
C ARG A 13 11.84 9.41 3.24
N VAL A 14 11.04 8.69 4.03
CA VAL A 14 10.24 9.29 5.10
C VAL A 14 11.06 9.29 6.39
N ASN A 15 11.47 10.47 6.86
CA ASN A 15 12.37 10.64 7.99
C ASN A 15 11.59 10.71 9.32
N LEU A 16 11.55 9.61 10.06
CA LEU A 16 10.86 9.44 11.35
C LEU A 16 11.80 8.85 12.43
N GLY A 17 13.09 9.18 12.36
CA GLY A 17 14.12 8.63 13.25
C GLY A 17 14.27 7.12 13.06
N VAL A 18 14.19 6.35 14.15
CA VAL A 18 14.31 4.88 14.11
C VAL A 18 13.20 4.18 13.32
N ARG A 19 12.09 4.88 13.04
CA ARG A 19 10.96 4.38 12.24
C ARG A 19 10.99 4.86 10.78
N SER A 20 12.11 5.42 10.33
CA SER A 20 12.23 5.91 8.95
C SER A 20 12.16 4.77 7.96
N TYR A 21 11.41 4.96 6.88
CA TYR A 21 11.20 3.95 5.84
C TYR A 21 11.32 4.56 4.44
N ASP A 22 11.45 3.68 3.46
CA ASP A 22 11.53 4.05 2.04
C ASP A 22 10.20 3.77 1.35
N ILE A 23 9.81 4.70 0.48
CA ILE A 23 8.77 4.52 -0.52
C ILE A 23 9.49 4.36 -1.86
N LEU A 24 9.30 3.21 -2.50
CA LEU A 24 9.78 2.97 -3.87
C LEU A 24 8.60 3.17 -4.82
N ILE A 25 8.81 3.93 -5.89
CA ILE A 25 7.79 4.33 -6.86
C ILE A 25 8.27 3.96 -8.26
N GLY A 26 7.49 3.21 -9.02
CA GLY A 26 7.96 2.71 -10.30
C GLY A 26 6.99 1.80 -11.03
N GLN A 27 7.50 1.10 -12.03
CA GLN A 27 6.77 0.12 -12.84
C GLN A 27 7.37 -1.28 -12.69
N GLY A 28 6.52 -2.30 -12.66
CA GLY A 28 6.94 -3.70 -12.51
C GLY A 28 7.62 -4.00 -11.16
N LEU A 29 7.29 -3.24 -10.13
CA LEU A 29 7.80 -3.45 -8.77
C LEU A 29 7.20 -4.71 -8.15
N LEU A 30 5.93 -5.04 -8.41
CA LEU A 30 5.23 -6.15 -7.72
C LEU A 30 5.99 -7.48 -7.79
N ALA A 31 6.48 -7.84 -8.97
CA ALA A 31 7.24 -9.07 -9.20
C ALA A 31 8.59 -9.11 -8.45
N ASN A 32 9.07 -7.93 -8.02
CA ASN A 32 10.40 -7.72 -7.43
C ASN A 32 10.32 -7.25 -5.97
N ILE A 33 9.13 -7.04 -5.38
CA ILE A 33 8.97 -6.67 -3.97
C ILE A 33 9.84 -7.53 -3.03
N PRO A 34 9.90 -8.87 -3.19
CA PRO A 34 10.72 -9.70 -2.31
C PRO A 34 12.22 -9.35 -2.28
N SER A 35 12.78 -8.89 -3.41
CA SER A 35 14.19 -8.51 -3.51
C SER A 35 14.46 -7.03 -3.20
N LEU A 36 13.45 -6.16 -3.34
CA LEU A 36 13.62 -4.70 -3.25
C LEU A 36 13.79 -4.16 -1.83
N PHE A 37 13.36 -4.89 -0.81
CA PHE A 37 13.39 -4.42 0.58
C PHE A 37 14.17 -5.37 1.46
N ALA A 38 15.40 -5.02 1.86
CA ALA A 38 16.24 -5.87 2.72
C ALA A 38 15.57 -6.27 4.07
N ASN A 39 14.57 -5.50 4.54
CA ASN A 39 13.77 -5.84 5.71
C ASN A 39 12.84 -7.05 5.48
N VAL A 40 12.39 -7.29 4.24
CA VAL A 40 11.67 -8.52 3.84
C VAL A 40 12.52 -9.75 4.13
N ALA A 41 13.82 -9.67 3.92
CA ALA A 41 14.74 -10.80 4.09
C ALA A 41 14.88 -11.29 5.55
N ARG A 42 14.36 -10.53 6.53
CA ARG A 42 14.34 -10.94 7.94
C ARG A 42 13.03 -11.61 8.38
N SER A 43 12.00 -11.56 7.55
CA SER A 43 10.70 -12.17 7.86
C SER A 43 10.67 -13.65 7.52
N THR A 44 10.07 -14.43 8.41
CA THR A 44 9.89 -15.88 8.26
C THR A 44 8.62 -16.22 7.49
N SER A 45 7.63 -15.33 7.50
CA SER A 45 6.38 -15.47 6.76
C SER A 45 5.72 -14.12 6.46
N PHE A 46 4.86 -14.13 5.44
CA PHE A 46 4.04 -13.01 5.01
C PHE A 46 2.55 -13.36 5.14
N PHE A 47 1.80 -12.44 5.71
CA PHE A 47 0.35 -12.42 5.69
C PHE A 47 -0.11 -11.30 4.77
N VAL A 48 -0.46 -11.65 3.53
CA VAL A 48 -0.84 -10.72 2.46
C VAL A 48 -2.34 -10.47 2.58
N VAL A 49 -2.73 -9.29 3.01
CA VAL A 49 -4.13 -8.86 3.05
C VAL A 49 -4.39 -8.02 1.80
N CYS A 50 -5.34 -8.43 0.96
CA CYS A 50 -5.63 -7.73 -0.29
C CYS A 50 -7.11 -7.51 -0.56
N ASP A 51 -7.40 -6.50 -1.38
CA ASP A 51 -8.73 -6.31 -1.98
C ASP A 51 -8.96 -7.35 -3.09
N GLU A 52 -10.21 -7.80 -3.26
CA GLU A 52 -10.58 -8.78 -4.30
C GLU A 52 -10.22 -8.32 -5.72
N HIS A 53 -10.23 -7.02 -6.00
CA HIS A 53 -9.89 -6.48 -7.33
C HIS A 53 -8.40 -6.59 -7.67
N VAL A 54 -7.52 -6.81 -6.69
CA VAL A 54 -6.06 -6.96 -6.88
C VAL A 54 -5.56 -8.33 -6.43
N GLN A 55 -6.45 -9.32 -6.35
CA GLN A 55 -6.11 -10.66 -5.89
C GLN A 55 -5.06 -11.35 -6.79
N GLU A 56 -5.12 -11.15 -8.11
CA GLU A 56 -4.15 -11.71 -9.04
C GLU A 56 -2.75 -11.12 -8.83
N ASP A 57 -2.67 -9.81 -8.62
CA ASP A 57 -1.44 -9.10 -8.28
C ASP A 57 -0.87 -9.57 -6.93
N ALA A 58 -1.73 -9.76 -5.93
CA ALA A 58 -1.35 -10.32 -4.64
C ALA A 58 -0.81 -11.75 -4.76
N ALA A 59 -1.41 -12.57 -5.65
CA ALA A 59 -0.93 -13.92 -5.95
C ALA A 59 0.45 -13.91 -6.63
N LEU A 60 0.72 -12.94 -7.51
CA LEU A 60 2.03 -12.73 -8.12
C LEU A 60 3.08 -12.41 -7.06
N VAL A 61 2.78 -11.49 -6.15
CA VAL A 61 3.67 -11.11 -5.02
C VAL A 61 3.94 -12.32 -4.11
N ALA A 62 2.89 -13.05 -3.71
CA ALA A 62 3.02 -14.24 -2.86
C ALA A 62 3.86 -15.35 -3.53
N LYS A 63 3.71 -15.55 -4.84
CA LYS A 63 4.56 -16.47 -5.61
C LYS A 63 6.03 -16.02 -5.60
N GLY A 64 6.28 -14.71 -5.68
CA GLY A 64 7.61 -14.14 -5.54
C GLY A 64 8.29 -14.53 -4.22
N PHE A 65 7.58 -14.42 -3.10
CA PHE A 65 8.09 -14.85 -1.79
C PHE A 65 8.35 -16.36 -1.72
N LYS A 66 7.43 -17.18 -2.27
CA LYS A 66 7.61 -18.64 -2.32
C LYS A 66 8.86 -19.05 -3.10
N ASN A 67 9.19 -18.37 -4.19
CA ASN A 67 10.42 -18.62 -4.95
C ASN A 67 11.70 -18.34 -4.14
N GLN A 68 11.60 -17.55 -3.07
CA GLN A 68 12.68 -17.30 -2.10
C GLN A 68 12.59 -18.18 -0.85
N ASN A 69 11.76 -19.23 -0.88
CA ASN A 69 11.47 -20.12 0.25
C ASN A 69 10.86 -19.40 1.47
N ILE A 70 10.13 -18.31 1.25
CA ILE A 70 9.40 -17.59 2.30
C ILE A 70 7.91 -17.93 2.18
N ASN A 71 7.30 -18.33 3.31
CA ASN A 71 5.89 -18.64 3.35
C ASN A 71 5.04 -17.37 3.17
N ALA A 72 4.06 -17.40 2.28
CA ALA A 72 3.12 -16.30 2.07
C ALA A 72 1.68 -16.84 2.00
N THR A 73 0.84 -16.37 2.92
CA THR A 73 -0.60 -16.67 2.98
C THR A 73 -1.39 -15.44 2.56
N ILE A 74 -2.39 -15.62 1.71
CA ILE A 74 -3.24 -14.53 1.21
C ILE A 74 -4.59 -14.54 1.93
N ALA A 75 -5.01 -13.37 2.40
CA ALA A 75 -6.31 -13.07 2.93
C ALA A 75 -7.00 -12.05 2.01
N VAL A 76 -8.06 -12.49 1.32
CA VAL A 76 -8.80 -11.63 0.39
C VAL A 76 -9.98 -10.99 1.13
N LEU A 77 -10.14 -9.69 0.96
CA LEU A 77 -11.26 -8.90 1.47
C LEU A 77 -12.19 -8.51 0.32
N PRO A 78 -13.52 -8.58 0.52
CA PRO A 78 -14.47 -7.95 -0.40
C PRO A 78 -14.16 -6.46 -0.57
N SER A 79 -14.46 -5.90 -1.74
CA SER A 79 -14.27 -4.47 -1.96
C SER A 79 -15.26 -3.64 -1.13
N GLY A 80 -14.77 -2.50 -0.62
CA GLY A 80 -15.62 -1.46 -0.03
C GLY A 80 -15.33 -1.08 1.42
N GLU A 81 -15.75 0.13 1.78
CA GLU A 81 -15.55 0.76 3.09
C GLU A 81 -16.17 -0.04 4.26
N ASN A 82 -17.17 -0.88 4.00
CA ASN A 82 -17.79 -1.73 5.02
C ASN A 82 -16.82 -2.78 5.59
N GLN A 83 -15.76 -3.15 4.85
CA GLN A 83 -14.72 -4.03 5.39
C GLN A 83 -13.88 -3.35 6.47
N LYS A 84 -13.87 -2.03 6.54
CA LYS A 84 -13.12 -1.27 7.54
C LYS A 84 -13.84 -1.31 8.89
N CYS A 85 -13.97 -2.49 9.48
CA CYS A 85 -14.72 -2.73 10.72
C CYS A 85 -14.05 -3.79 11.60
N LEU A 86 -14.54 -3.91 12.84
CA LEU A 86 -13.98 -4.84 13.83
C LEU A 86 -14.18 -6.30 13.43
N ASP A 87 -15.29 -6.63 12.77
CA ASP A 87 -15.58 -8.01 12.35
C ASP A 87 -14.59 -8.51 11.30
N SER A 88 -14.22 -7.67 10.34
CA SER A 88 -13.18 -8.01 9.36
C SER A 88 -11.79 -8.10 10.02
N ALA A 89 -11.49 -7.23 11.00
CA ALA A 89 -10.27 -7.34 11.79
C ALA A 89 -10.21 -8.68 12.57
N ALA A 90 -11.32 -9.08 13.20
CA ALA A 90 -11.43 -10.35 13.92
C ALA A 90 -11.13 -11.56 13.02
N LYS A 91 -11.72 -11.60 11.82
CA LYS A 91 -11.44 -12.65 10.83
C LYS A 91 -9.97 -12.70 10.42
N LEU A 92 -9.32 -11.55 10.28
CA LEU A 92 -7.89 -11.49 9.97
C LEU A 92 -7.04 -11.98 11.16
N PHE A 93 -7.43 -11.69 12.40
CA PHE A 93 -6.79 -12.26 13.59
C PHE A 93 -6.92 -13.78 13.64
N ASP A 94 -8.10 -14.33 13.34
CA ASP A 94 -8.30 -15.79 13.30
C ASP A 94 -7.38 -16.46 12.28
N GLN A 95 -7.23 -15.84 11.10
CA GLN A 95 -6.30 -16.34 10.08
C GLN A 95 -4.84 -16.28 10.53
N LEU A 96 -4.42 -15.18 11.19
CA LEU A 96 -3.07 -15.06 11.76
C LEU A 96 -2.80 -16.15 12.84
N VAL A 97 -3.79 -16.45 13.68
CA VAL A 97 -3.70 -17.56 14.66
C VAL A 97 -3.55 -18.90 13.94
N ASN A 98 -4.37 -19.16 12.92
CA ASN A 98 -4.36 -20.43 12.19
C ASN A 98 -3.03 -20.71 11.47
N ILE A 99 -2.37 -19.67 10.96
CA ILE A 99 -1.04 -19.81 10.34
C ILE A 99 0.10 -19.77 11.36
N HIS A 100 -0.22 -19.74 12.67
CA HIS A 100 0.76 -19.66 13.76
C HIS A 100 1.69 -18.45 13.61
N ALA A 101 1.13 -17.29 13.24
CA ALA A 101 1.90 -16.07 13.05
C ALA A 101 2.66 -15.67 14.32
N ASP A 102 3.94 -15.38 14.17
CA ASP A 102 4.84 -14.97 15.25
C ASP A 102 5.27 -13.51 15.06
N ARG A 103 6.22 -13.01 15.88
CA ARG A 103 6.72 -11.63 15.78
C ARG A 103 7.54 -11.36 14.52
N LYS A 104 7.93 -12.39 13.76
CA LYS A 104 8.68 -12.28 12.50
C LYS A 104 7.75 -12.34 11.28
N THR A 105 6.48 -12.70 11.47
CA THR A 105 5.44 -12.54 10.44
C THR A 105 5.29 -11.06 10.08
N MET A 106 5.29 -10.79 8.78
CA MET A 106 5.04 -9.46 8.22
C MET A 106 3.63 -9.41 7.64
N VAL A 107 2.88 -8.38 7.99
CA VAL A 107 1.61 -8.07 7.34
C VAL A 107 1.90 -7.22 6.11
N LEU A 108 1.49 -7.71 4.94
CA LEU A 108 1.57 -6.97 3.68
C LEU A 108 0.17 -6.51 3.30
N ALA A 109 -0.07 -5.20 3.33
CA ALA A 109 -1.34 -4.59 2.96
C ALA A 109 -1.32 -4.18 1.48
N MET A 110 -2.11 -4.86 0.65
CA MET A 110 -2.16 -4.63 -0.80
C MET A 110 -3.56 -4.19 -1.25
N GLY A 111 -3.75 -2.89 -1.44
CA GLY A 111 -5.07 -2.37 -1.76
C GLY A 111 -5.17 -0.84 -1.69
N GLY A 112 -6.40 -0.35 -1.72
CA GLY A 112 -6.71 1.06 -1.40
C GLY A 112 -6.57 1.38 0.09
N GLY A 113 -7.02 2.57 0.48
CA GLY A 113 -6.92 3.04 1.88
C GLY A 113 -7.65 2.15 2.89
N VAL A 114 -8.75 1.49 2.48
CA VAL A 114 -9.49 0.53 3.31
C VAL A 114 -8.60 -0.63 3.75
N VAL A 115 -7.92 -1.28 2.80
CA VAL A 115 -7.02 -2.41 3.09
C VAL A 115 -5.82 -1.93 3.89
N GLY A 116 -5.23 -0.79 3.51
CA GLY A 116 -4.10 -0.20 4.23
C GLY A 116 -4.41 0.05 5.70
N ASP A 117 -5.53 0.68 6.00
CA ASP A 117 -5.93 0.98 7.37
C ASP A 117 -6.31 -0.27 8.16
N LEU A 118 -7.10 -1.18 7.59
CA LEU A 118 -7.54 -2.39 8.28
C LEU A 118 -6.37 -3.33 8.56
N ALA A 119 -5.58 -3.66 7.53
CA ALA A 119 -4.43 -4.54 7.66
C ALA A 119 -3.34 -3.89 8.54
N GLY A 120 -3.16 -2.57 8.43
CA GLY A 120 -2.28 -1.81 9.30
C GLY A 120 -2.71 -1.86 10.77
N PHE A 121 -4.00 -1.75 11.05
CA PHE A 121 -4.54 -1.88 12.41
C PHE A 121 -4.35 -3.29 12.96
N VAL A 122 -4.60 -4.31 12.13
CA VAL A 122 -4.32 -5.72 12.47
C VAL A 122 -2.84 -5.92 12.78
N ALA A 123 -1.94 -5.38 11.96
CA ALA A 123 -0.51 -5.44 12.19
C ALA A 123 -0.10 -4.74 13.50
N ALA A 124 -0.69 -3.59 13.81
CA ALA A 124 -0.39 -2.83 15.01
C ALA A 124 -0.79 -3.56 16.30
N THR A 125 -1.84 -4.38 16.25
CA THR A 125 -2.50 -4.94 17.44
C THR A 125 -2.18 -6.42 17.66
N PHE A 126 -2.02 -7.21 16.59
CA PHE A 126 -1.66 -8.63 16.71
C PHE A 126 -0.24 -8.79 17.28
N ASN A 127 -0.06 -9.69 18.26
CA ASN A 127 1.18 -9.83 19.04
C ASN A 127 1.75 -8.52 19.62
N ARG A 128 0.89 -7.50 19.78
CA ARG A 128 1.24 -6.12 20.19
C ARG A 128 2.18 -5.41 19.20
N GLY A 129 2.11 -5.77 17.92
CA GLY A 129 2.89 -5.14 16.85
C GLY A 129 3.65 -6.16 16.01
N LEU A 130 3.21 -6.33 14.77
CA LEU A 130 3.92 -6.97 13.68
C LEU A 130 4.46 -5.91 12.70
N ASN A 131 5.46 -6.29 11.91
CA ASN A 131 5.93 -5.41 10.84
C ASN A 131 4.84 -5.25 9.78
N LEU A 132 4.66 -4.01 9.31
CA LEU A 132 3.73 -3.65 8.25
C LEU A 132 4.49 -3.29 6.98
N PHE A 133 4.10 -3.84 5.85
CA PHE A 133 4.57 -3.45 4.52
C PHE A 133 3.37 -3.03 3.66
N MET A 134 3.46 -1.90 2.97
CA MET A 134 2.33 -1.39 2.20
C MET A 134 2.58 -1.44 0.69
N VAL A 135 1.56 -1.87 -0.04
CA VAL A 135 1.49 -1.89 -1.49
C VAL A 135 0.19 -1.19 -1.90
N PRO A 136 0.14 0.16 -1.85
CA PRO A 136 -1.06 0.90 -2.19
C PRO A 136 -1.41 0.71 -3.68
N THR A 137 -2.68 0.43 -3.98
CA THR A 137 -3.14 0.16 -5.35
C THR A 137 -4.16 1.16 -5.89
N THR A 138 -4.51 2.19 -5.11
CA THR A 138 -5.30 3.33 -5.59
C THR A 138 -4.45 4.59 -5.57
N LEU A 139 -4.71 5.51 -6.49
CA LEU A 139 -3.96 6.77 -6.52
C LEU A 139 -4.09 7.53 -5.18
N LEU A 140 -5.28 7.49 -4.58
CA LEU A 140 -5.54 8.07 -3.26
C LEU A 140 -4.64 7.46 -2.17
N SER A 141 -4.54 6.13 -2.09
CA SER A 141 -3.69 5.50 -1.06
C SER A 141 -2.20 5.68 -1.33
N MET A 142 -1.80 5.91 -2.59
CA MET A 142 -0.41 6.21 -2.96
C MET A 142 0.05 7.58 -2.44
N VAL A 143 -0.84 8.58 -2.35
CA VAL A 143 -0.49 9.98 -2.02
C VAL A 143 -1.01 10.47 -0.66
N ASP A 144 -1.85 9.70 0.02
CA ASP A 144 -2.37 10.06 1.34
C ASP A 144 -2.08 8.96 2.37
N SER A 145 -2.55 7.73 2.13
CA SER A 145 -2.42 6.64 3.10
C SER A 145 -1.00 6.07 3.25
N SER A 146 -0.11 6.32 2.28
CA SER A 146 1.29 5.85 2.28
C SER A 146 2.19 6.57 3.30
N VAL A 147 1.75 7.71 3.83
CA VAL A 147 2.50 8.57 4.75
C VAL A 147 1.67 8.90 6.00
N GLY A 148 2.30 8.82 7.18
CA GLY A 148 1.71 9.26 8.46
C GLY A 148 1.38 8.13 9.44
N GLY A 149 1.27 6.88 8.96
CA GLY A 149 1.11 5.69 9.79
C GLY A 149 -0.17 5.66 10.63
N LYS A 150 -1.18 6.45 10.26
CA LYS A 150 -2.53 6.32 10.83
C LYS A 150 -3.14 5.06 10.22
N VAL A 151 -3.57 4.14 11.09
CA VAL A 151 -4.26 2.91 10.69
C VAL A 151 -5.47 2.73 11.58
N GLY A 152 -6.55 2.13 11.07
CA GLY A 152 -7.75 2.00 11.89
C GLY A 152 -8.97 1.40 11.22
N ILE A 153 -10.02 1.29 12.01
CA ILE A 153 -11.32 0.75 11.63
C ILE A 153 -12.44 1.72 12.00
N ASN A 154 -13.57 1.56 11.34
CA ASN A 154 -14.80 2.28 11.64
C ASN A 154 -15.57 1.58 12.75
N HIS A 155 -16.24 2.39 13.56
CA HIS A 155 -17.32 1.96 14.44
C HIS A 155 -18.66 2.31 13.76
N PRO A 156 -19.78 1.59 13.99
CA PRO A 156 -21.07 1.95 13.40
C PRO A 156 -21.53 3.39 13.68
N LYS A 157 -21.01 4.01 14.74
CA LYS A 157 -21.30 5.40 15.14
C LYS A 157 -20.23 6.43 14.71
N GLY A 158 -19.18 6.03 13.99
CA GLY A 158 -18.18 7.00 13.53
C GLY A 158 -16.99 6.36 12.80
N LYS A 159 -16.48 7.09 11.82
CA LYS A 159 -15.36 6.66 10.99
C LYS A 159 -14.02 6.91 11.66
N ASN A 160 -13.06 6.01 11.46
CA ASN A 160 -11.67 6.12 11.91
C ASN A 160 -11.50 6.42 13.41
N LEU A 161 -12.48 6.07 14.24
CA LEU A 161 -12.43 6.34 15.69
C LEU A 161 -11.54 5.37 16.46
N ILE A 162 -11.33 4.17 15.91
CA ILE A 162 -10.58 3.09 16.56
C ILE A 162 -9.37 2.81 15.68
N GLY A 163 -8.16 2.99 16.22
CA GLY A 163 -6.96 2.88 15.42
C GLY A 163 -5.67 2.95 16.23
N ALA A 164 -4.56 3.01 15.52
CA ALA A 164 -3.22 3.15 16.07
C ALA A 164 -2.34 4.02 15.16
N PHE A 165 -1.23 4.51 15.71
CA PHE A 165 -0.13 5.03 14.90
C PHE A 165 0.90 3.92 14.70
N HIS A 166 0.93 3.32 13.52
CA HIS A 166 1.80 2.20 13.15
C HIS A 166 2.47 2.46 11.81
N GLN A 167 3.78 2.67 11.84
CA GLN A 167 4.53 3.00 10.63
C GLN A 167 4.87 1.74 9.83
N PRO A 168 4.80 1.78 8.49
CA PRO A 168 5.31 0.69 7.67
C PRO A 168 6.84 0.61 7.78
N VAL A 169 7.40 -0.55 7.47
CA VAL A 169 8.85 -0.74 7.29
C VAL A 169 9.30 -0.45 5.85
N GLY A 170 8.34 -0.28 4.93
CA GLY A 170 8.55 0.06 3.53
C GLY A 170 7.22 0.15 2.77
N VAL A 171 7.23 0.90 1.68
CA VAL A 171 6.09 1.07 0.78
C VAL A 171 6.54 0.84 -0.67
N ALA A 172 5.82 0.01 -1.41
CA ALA A 172 6.06 -0.21 -2.84
C ALA A 172 4.86 0.30 -3.66
N ILE A 173 5.10 1.32 -4.46
CA ILE A 173 4.12 1.94 -5.35
C ILE A 173 4.42 1.50 -6.78
N ASP A 174 3.74 0.45 -7.24
CA ASP A 174 3.75 0.05 -8.64
C ASP A 174 2.62 0.77 -9.39
N ILE A 175 2.95 1.71 -10.27
CA ILE A 175 1.94 2.48 -10.99
C ILE A 175 1.22 1.64 -12.06
N ASP A 176 1.70 0.45 -12.41
CA ASP A 176 1.03 -0.41 -13.38
C ASP A 176 -0.34 -0.88 -12.87
N VAL A 177 -0.54 -1.01 -11.55
CA VAL A 177 -1.85 -1.34 -10.96
C VAL A 177 -2.89 -0.25 -11.19
N LEU A 178 -2.45 0.99 -11.44
CA LEU A 178 -3.37 2.07 -11.76
C LEU A 178 -4.00 1.89 -13.13
N LYS A 179 -3.51 1.01 -14.01
CA LYS A 179 -4.12 0.77 -15.34
C LYS A 179 -5.52 0.15 -15.23
N SER A 180 -5.76 -0.70 -14.23
CA SER A 180 -7.06 -1.34 -13.99
C SER A 180 -7.98 -0.53 -13.07
N LEU A 181 -7.47 0.55 -12.44
CA LEU A 181 -8.25 1.36 -11.51
C LEU A 181 -9.40 2.08 -12.24
N PRO A 182 -10.66 2.04 -11.73
CA PRO A 182 -11.76 2.77 -12.32
C PRO A 182 -11.51 4.28 -12.38
N ASP A 183 -11.92 4.93 -13.46
CA ASP A 183 -11.68 6.37 -13.69
C ASP A 183 -12.16 7.27 -12.55
N ARG A 184 -13.29 6.92 -11.93
CA ARG A 184 -13.83 7.66 -10.79
C ARG A 184 -12.89 7.60 -9.58
N GLU A 185 -12.33 6.44 -9.28
CA GLU A 185 -11.39 6.26 -8.16
C GLU A 185 -10.04 6.93 -8.47
N TYR A 186 -9.59 6.84 -9.72
CA TYR A 186 -8.41 7.56 -10.18
C TYR A 186 -8.56 9.08 -10.00
N ARG A 187 -9.68 9.65 -10.46
CA ARG A 187 -9.99 11.09 -10.30
C ARG A 187 -10.14 11.49 -8.83
N SER A 188 -10.66 10.61 -7.98
CA SER A 188 -10.72 10.83 -6.54
C SER A 188 -9.31 11.04 -5.94
N GLY A 189 -8.35 10.20 -6.33
CA GLY A 189 -6.95 10.39 -5.94
C GLY A 189 -6.32 11.68 -6.49
N LEU A 190 -6.65 12.07 -7.73
CA LEU A 190 -6.16 13.33 -8.32
C LEU A 190 -6.62 14.56 -7.52
N ALA A 191 -7.80 14.52 -6.90
CA ALA A 191 -8.27 15.63 -6.07
C ALA A 191 -7.31 15.91 -4.89
N GLU A 192 -6.76 14.87 -4.25
CA GLU A 192 -5.77 15.03 -3.19
C GLU A 192 -4.43 15.56 -3.71
N ILE A 193 -4.01 15.14 -4.91
CA ILE A 193 -2.80 15.67 -5.56
C ILE A 193 -2.95 17.16 -5.86
N VAL A 194 -4.10 17.56 -6.41
CA VAL A 194 -4.42 18.97 -6.68
C VAL A 194 -4.46 19.77 -5.38
N LYS A 195 -5.04 19.22 -4.31
CA LYS A 195 -5.02 19.83 -2.97
C LYS A 195 -3.59 20.20 -2.58
N TYR A 196 -2.62 19.27 -2.67
CA TYR A 196 -1.23 19.56 -2.31
C TYR A 196 -0.63 20.73 -3.09
N GLY A 197 -0.87 20.80 -4.41
CA GLY A 197 -0.47 21.97 -5.21
C GLY A 197 -1.10 23.26 -4.68
N MET A 198 -2.40 23.27 -4.45
CA MET A 198 -3.12 24.48 -4.00
C MET A 198 -2.70 24.97 -2.61
N ILE A 199 -2.42 24.06 -1.67
CA ILE A 199 -2.16 24.44 -0.27
C ILE A 199 -0.68 24.53 0.10
N MET A 200 0.23 23.96 -0.69
CA MET A 200 1.65 23.88 -0.32
C MET A 200 2.63 24.30 -1.43
N ASP A 201 2.26 24.26 -2.71
CA ASP A 201 3.23 24.40 -3.80
C ASP A 201 2.62 24.93 -5.11
N ALA A 202 2.75 26.24 -5.33
CA ALA A 202 2.24 26.92 -6.51
C ALA A 202 2.89 26.43 -7.82
N ASP A 203 4.19 26.09 -7.80
CA ASP A 203 4.88 25.58 -8.99
C ASP A 203 4.38 24.17 -9.35
N PHE A 204 4.10 23.35 -8.33
CA PHE A 204 3.48 22.05 -8.54
C PHE A 204 2.05 22.18 -9.06
N PHE A 205 1.26 23.13 -8.55
CA PHE A 205 -0.08 23.40 -9.08
C PHE A 205 -0.04 23.79 -10.57
N ALA A 206 0.84 24.73 -10.95
CA ALA A 206 1.04 25.13 -12.34
C ALA A 206 1.52 23.95 -13.22
N PHE A 207 2.38 23.08 -12.67
CA PHE A 207 2.78 21.85 -13.35
C PHE A 207 1.60 20.91 -13.62
N LEU A 208 0.68 20.75 -12.66
CA LEU A 208 -0.52 19.92 -12.84
C LEU A 208 -1.42 20.47 -13.96
N GLU A 209 -1.63 21.80 -14.00
CA GLU A 209 -2.42 22.46 -15.06
C GLU A 209 -1.80 22.24 -16.44
N ALA A 210 -0.48 22.43 -16.56
CA ALA A 210 0.24 22.27 -17.82
C ALA A 210 0.29 20.81 -18.33
N ASN A 211 0.07 19.82 -17.47
CA ASN A 211 0.21 18.39 -17.80
C ASN A 211 -1.09 17.59 -17.62
N ALA A 212 -2.23 18.27 -17.44
CA ALA A 212 -3.50 17.64 -17.07
C ALA A 212 -3.92 16.51 -18.03
N GLU A 213 -3.78 16.72 -19.34
CA GLU A 213 -4.13 15.72 -20.36
C GLU A 213 -3.29 14.45 -20.20
N GLY A 214 -1.96 14.57 -20.11
CA GLY A 214 -1.07 13.43 -19.92
C GLY A 214 -1.27 12.70 -18.57
N ILE A 215 -1.65 13.44 -17.53
CA ILE A 215 -2.01 12.85 -16.23
C ILE A 215 -3.33 12.06 -16.36
N LEU A 216 -4.34 12.59 -17.04
CA LEU A 216 -5.60 11.87 -17.28
C LEU A 216 -5.40 10.63 -18.16
N GLU A 217 -4.45 10.67 -19.08
CA GLU A 217 -4.00 9.53 -19.90
C GLU A 217 -3.11 8.53 -19.13
N ARG A 218 -2.83 8.79 -17.85
CA ARG A 218 -2.03 7.92 -16.97
C ARG A 218 -0.60 7.70 -17.50
N LYS A 219 0.02 8.73 -18.11
CA LYS A 219 1.40 8.64 -18.62
C LYS A 219 2.39 8.31 -17.49
N PRO A 220 3.19 7.23 -17.59
CA PRO A 220 4.02 6.75 -16.49
C PRO A 220 4.95 7.79 -15.87
N GLU A 221 5.62 8.58 -16.68
CA GLU A 221 6.56 9.61 -16.24
C GLU A 221 5.88 10.74 -15.46
N LEU A 222 4.64 11.08 -15.82
CA LEU A 222 3.84 12.07 -15.11
C LEU A 222 3.30 11.48 -13.80
N LEU A 223 2.82 10.24 -13.83
CA LEU A 223 2.34 9.53 -12.63
C LEU A 223 3.42 9.42 -11.55
N ILE A 224 4.61 8.94 -11.90
CA ILE A 224 5.72 8.81 -10.96
C ILE A 224 6.04 10.18 -10.36
N LYS A 225 6.09 11.24 -11.18
CA LYS A 225 6.39 12.60 -10.74
C LYS A 225 5.34 13.16 -9.77
N ILE A 226 4.06 13.05 -10.09
CA ILE A 226 2.99 13.60 -9.22
C ILE A 226 2.86 12.81 -7.92
N ILE A 227 3.03 11.49 -7.95
CA ILE A 227 3.00 10.65 -6.74
C ILE A 227 4.19 10.97 -5.85
N LYS A 228 5.39 11.09 -6.42
CA LYS A 228 6.61 11.42 -5.66
C LYS A 228 6.55 12.79 -4.99
N ARG A 229 5.90 13.76 -5.63
CA ARG A 229 5.81 15.14 -5.11
C ARG A 229 4.75 15.29 -4.03
N SER A 230 3.69 14.49 -4.10
CA SER A 230 2.58 14.48 -3.14
C SER A 230 2.98 13.80 -1.83
#